data_AF-A0A7S0A546-F1
#
_entry.id   AF-A0A7S0A546-F1
#
_cell.length_a   1.000
_cell.length_b   1.000
_cell.length_c   1.000
_cell.angle_alpha   90.00
_cell.angle_beta   90.00
_cell.angle_gamma   90.00
#
_symmetry.space_group_name_H-M   'P 1'
#
loop_
_entity.id
_entity.type
_entity.pdbx_description
1 polymer ?
#
loop_
_entity_poly.entity_id
_entity_poly.type
_entity_poly.pdbx_seq_one_letter_code
_entity_poly.pdbx_strand_id
1 'polypeptide(L)'
;FTEDDASGFGVLTVASGIAGAAVMTALVGFTGRYRPVLIACLLICVGSGALAVAVVGTLGSSCGGLALMNLAFAGLGFGATPVMPVAFEASVEVAYPTGEGTLAGLCMSAGQALGIVQTLVI
;
A
#
# COMPACT_ATOMS: atom_id res chain seq x y z
N PHE A 1 -19.67 -10.99 8.33
CA PHE A 1 -18.57 -11.54 7.54
C PHE A 1 -18.24 -12.91 8.11
N THR A 2 -18.14 -13.91 7.24
CA THR A 2 -17.75 -15.28 7.59
C THR A 2 -16.22 -15.41 7.49
N GLU A 3 -15.64 -16.44 8.09
CA GLU A 3 -14.19 -16.72 8.05
C GLU A 3 -13.64 -16.88 6.61
N ASP A 4 -14.45 -17.44 5.70
CA ASP A 4 -14.14 -17.52 4.27
C ASP A 4 -14.01 -16.15 3.60
N ASP A 5 -14.84 -15.17 3.99
CA ASP A 5 -14.78 -13.81 3.42
C ASP A 5 -13.51 -13.08 3.85
N ALA A 6 -13.11 -13.26 5.11
CA ALA A 6 -11.87 -12.69 5.65
C ALA A 6 -10.64 -13.23 4.92
N SER A 7 -10.64 -14.53 4.62
CA SER A 7 -9.60 -15.17 3.82
C SER A 7 -9.59 -14.62 2.38
N GLY A 8 -10.77 -14.39 1.79
CA GLY A 8 -10.93 -13.76 0.49
C GLY A 8 -10.32 -12.35 0.41
N PHE A 9 -10.54 -11.50 1.43
CA PHE A 9 -9.96 -10.16 1.50
C PHE A 9 -8.42 -10.20 1.48
N GLY A 10 -7.83 -11.14 2.23
CA GLY A 10 -6.37 -11.31 2.27
C GLY A 10 -5.79 -11.70 0.91
N VAL A 11 -6.36 -12.72 0.26
CA VAL A 11 -5.91 -13.17 -1.06
C VAL A 11 -6.03 -12.06 -2.12
N LEU A 12 -7.16 -11.33 -2.12
CA LEU A 12 -7.36 -10.21 -3.04
C LEU A 12 -6.34 -9.10 -2.83
N THR A 13 -6.04 -8.74 -1.58
CA THR A 13 -5.04 -7.72 -1.23
C THR A 13 -3.65 -8.11 -1.73
N VAL A 14 -3.27 -9.38 -1.56
CA VAL A 14 -1.95 -9.86 -2.01
C VAL A 14 -1.89 -9.91 -3.53
N ALA A 15 -2.91 -10.48 -4.19
CA ALA A 15 -2.94 -10.59 -5.64
C ALA A 15 -2.92 -9.22 -6.34
N SER A 16 -3.74 -8.28 -5.85
CA SER A 16 -3.74 -6.90 -6.36
C SER A 16 -2.46 -6.16 -6.02
N GLY A 17 -1.86 -6.43 -4.86
CA GLY A 17 -0.58 -5.87 -4.45
C GLY A 17 0.58 -6.26 -5.35
N ILE A 18 0.65 -7.54 -5.76
CA ILE A 18 1.64 -8.01 -6.74
C ILE A 18 1.47 -7.28 -8.08
N ALA A 19 0.23 -7.15 -8.55
CA ALA A 19 -0.07 -6.41 -9.78
C ALA A 19 0.30 -4.91 -9.65
N GLY A 20 -0.04 -4.28 -8.53
CA GLY A 20 0.27 -2.87 -8.25
C GLY A 20 1.76 -2.59 -8.14
N ALA A 21 2.50 -3.49 -7.48
CA ALA A 21 3.96 -3.45 -7.42
C ALA A 21 4.58 -3.46 -8.81
N ALA A 22 4.16 -4.39 -9.67
CA ALA A 22 4.67 -4.48 -11.03
C ALA A 22 4.36 -3.21 -11.86
N VAL A 23 3.11 -2.76 -11.83
CA VAL A 23 2.66 -1.60 -12.64
C VAL A 23 3.31 -0.31 -12.18
N MET A 24 3.25 0.02 -10.88
CA MET A 24 3.75 1.30 -10.37
C MET A 24 5.28 1.38 -10.40
N THR A 25 5.98 0.27 -10.14
CA THR A 25 7.44 0.24 -10.26
C THR A 25 7.87 0.40 -11.71
N ALA A 26 7.18 -0.25 -12.66
CA ALA A 26 7.44 -0.05 -14.09
C ALA A 26 7.17 1.40 -14.52
N LEU A 27 6.06 2.01 -14.07
CA LEU A 27 5.72 3.40 -14.36
C LEU A 27 6.79 4.37 -13.86
N VAL A 28 7.35 4.13 -12.67
CA VAL A 28 8.49 4.91 -12.14
C VAL A 28 9.71 4.75 -13.02
N GLY A 29 10.03 3.51 -13.41
CA GLY A 29 11.15 3.22 -14.31
C GLY A 29 11.06 3.96 -15.64
N PHE A 30 9.85 4.15 -16.19
CA PHE A 30 9.65 4.90 -17.43
C PHE A 30 9.60 6.42 -17.25
N THR A 31 9.06 6.90 -16.14
CA THR A 31 8.84 8.35 -15.94
C THR A 31 9.99 9.06 -15.24
N GLY A 32 10.80 8.34 -14.45
CA GLY A 32 11.84 8.92 -13.59
C GLY A 32 11.27 9.85 -12.50
N ARG A 33 9.96 9.83 -12.27
CA ARG A 33 9.27 10.76 -11.35
C ARG A 33 8.75 10.02 -10.12
N TYR A 34 9.62 9.86 -9.12
CA TYR A 34 9.32 9.13 -7.89
C TYR A 34 8.25 9.78 -7.01
N ARG A 35 8.33 11.11 -6.80
CA ARG A 35 7.39 11.86 -5.94
C ARG A 35 5.92 11.71 -6.33
N PRO A 36 5.51 11.98 -7.59
CA PRO A 36 4.09 11.87 -7.96
C PRO A 36 3.58 10.44 -7.92
N VAL A 37 4.41 9.43 -8.19
CA VAL A 37 3.98 8.03 -8.09
C VAL A 37 3.78 7.60 -6.64
N LEU A 38 4.66 8.02 -5.72
CA LEU A 38 4.46 7.79 -4.29
C LEU A 38 3.17 8.46 -3.79
N ILE A 39 2.92 9.71 -4.19
CA ILE A 39 1.68 10.42 -3.85
C ILE A 39 0.47 9.68 -4.43
N ALA A 40 0.52 9.22 -5.68
CA ALA A 40 -0.56 8.46 -6.29
C ALA A 40 -0.84 7.16 -5.52
N CYS A 41 0.20 6.41 -5.13
CA CYS A 41 0.04 5.21 -4.30
C CYS A 41 -0.61 5.51 -2.95
N LEU A 42 -0.17 6.58 -2.26
CA LEU A 42 -0.75 7.01 -0.99
C LEU A 42 -2.21 7.46 -1.15
N LEU A 43 -2.55 8.17 -2.22
CA LEU A 43 -3.92 8.56 -2.52
C LEU A 43 -4.82 7.36 -2.78
N ILE A 44 -4.31 6.33 -3.47
CA ILE A 44 -5.02 5.06 -3.65
C ILE A 44 -5.28 4.41 -2.29
N CYS A 45 -4.29 4.34 -1.41
CA CYS A 45 -4.45 3.78 -0.05
C CYS A 45 -5.47 4.53 0.79
N VAL A 46 -5.42 5.88 0.78
CA VAL A 46 -6.37 6.72 1.52
C VAL A 46 -7.78 6.55 0.94
N GLY A 47 -7.92 6.55 -0.38
CA GLY A 47 -9.20 6.33 -1.06
C GLY A 47 -9.80 4.96 -0.76
N SER A 48 -8.99 3.90 -0.80
CA SER A 48 -9.43 2.55 -0.47
C SER A 48 -9.78 2.39 1.02
N GLY A 49 -9.01 3.03 1.91
CA GLY A 49 -9.32 3.05 3.34
C GLY A 49 -10.62 3.79 3.64
N ALA A 50 -10.83 4.95 3.03
CA ALA A 50 -12.07 5.70 3.15
C ALA A 50 -13.28 4.91 2.61
N LEU A 51 -13.09 4.19 1.48
CA LEU A 51 -14.11 3.30 0.94
C LEU A 51 -14.44 2.17 1.92
N ALA A 52 -13.45 1.52 2.51
CA ALA A 52 -13.67 0.47 3.51
C ALA A 52 -14.46 0.98 4.72
N VAL A 53 -14.09 2.14 5.27
CA VAL A 53 -14.80 2.77 6.40
C VAL A 53 -16.24 3.13 6.01
N ALA A 54 -16.45 3.70 4.82
CA ALA A 54 -17.78 4.05 4.33
C ALA A 54 -18.67 2.81 4.15
N VAL A 55 -18.12 1.71 3.61
CA VAL A 55 -18.85 0.45 3.40
C VAL A 55 -19.28 -0.16 4.73
N VAL A 56 -18.39 -0.18 5.73
CA VAL A 56 -18.69 -0.67 7.08
C VAL A 56 -19.76 0.21 7.74
N GLY A 57 -19.68 1.53 7.58
CA GLY A 57 -20.61 2.47 8.21
C GLY A 57 -22.01 2.56 7.56
N THR A 58 -22.14 2.24 6.27
CA THR A 58 -23.39 2.47 5.52
C THR A 58 -24.10 1.20 5.06
N LEU A 59 -23.37 0.19 4.58
CA LEU A 59 -23.96 -0.98 3.93
C LEU A 59 -23.94 -2.25 4.80
N GLY A 60 -23.07 -2.30 5.82
CA GLY A 60 -22.94 -3.46 6.70
C GLY A 60 -22.78 -4.78 5.94
N SER A 61 -23.53 -5.82 6.35
CA SER A 61 -23.47 -7.17 5.77
C SER A 61 -24.34 -7.38 4.52
N SER A 62 -24.74 -6.30 3.83
CA SER A 62 -25.51 -6.42 2.58
C SER A 62 -24.65 -7.08 1.48
N CYS A 63 -25.27 -7.84 0.56
CA CYS A 63 -24.55 -8.53 -0.53
C CYS A 63 -23.65 -7.57 -1.36
N GLY A 64 -24.08 -6.32 -1.55
CA GLY A 64 -23.26 -5.28 -2.20
C GLY A 64 -22.10 -4.75 -1.36
N GLY A 65 -22.19 -4.81 -0.03
CA GLY A 65 -21.13 -4.36 0.89
C GLY A 65 -19.90 -5.25 0.82
N LEU A 66 -20.08 -6.55 0.62
CA LEU A 66 -18.98 -7.52 0.54
C LEU A 66 -18.14 -7.32 -0.74
N ALA A 67 -18.81 -7.07 -1.88
CA ALA A 67 -18.13 -6.74 -3.14
C ALA A 67 -17.36 -5.41 -3.08
N LEU A 68 -17.95 -4.38 -2.47
CA LEU A 68 -17.28 -3.09 -2.27
C LEU A 68 -16.11 -3.18 -1.29
N MET A 69 -16.22 -4.01 -0.26
CA MET A 69 -15.11 -4.27 0.66
C MET A 69 -13.97 -5.01 -0.04
N ASN A 70 -14.28 -6.03 -0.84
CA ASN A 70 -13.29 -6.72 -1.68
C ASN A 70 -12.54 -5.72 -2.59
N LEU A 71 -13.25 -4.77 -3.20
CA LEU A 71 -12.64 -3.73 -4.02
C LEU A 71 -11.76 -2.78 -3.21
N ALA A 72 -12.17 -2.42 -1.99
CA ALA A 72 -11.38 -1.59 -1.08
C ALA A 72 -10.08 -2.31 -0.68
N PHE A 73 -10.13 -3.58 -0.29
CA PHE A 73 -8.94 -4.37 0.05
C PHE A 73 -8.02 -4.58 -1.16
N ALA A 74 -8.59 -4.82 -2.34
CA ALA A 74 -7.81 -4.89 -3.58
C ALA A 74 -7.10 -3.56 -3.89
N GLY A 75 -7.80 -2.42 -3.76
CA GLY A 75 -7.20 -1.10 -3.93
C GLY A 75 -6.10 -0.81 -2.91
N LEU A 76 -6.31 -1.21 -1.66
CA LEU A 76 -5.35 -1.05 -0.59
C LEU A 76 -4.06 -1.84 -0.86
N GLY A 77 -4.19 -3.10 -1.30
CA GLY A 77 -3.05 -3.91 -1.73
C GLY A 77 -2.30 -3.28 -2.90
N PHE A 78 -3.04 -2.88 -3.95
CA PHE A 78 -2.47 -2.28 -5.15
C PHE A 78 -1.70 -0.98 -4.86
N GLY A 79 -2.18 -0.15 -3.93
CA GLY A 79 -1.52 1.08 -3.51
C GLY A 79 -0.37 0.86 -2.54
N ALA A 80 -0.51 -0.04 -1.56
CA ALA A 80 0.45 -0.17 -0.47
C ALA A 80 1.72 -0.93 -0.86
N THR A 81 1.59 -2.03 -1.62
CA THR A 81 2.74 -2.86 -2.01
C THR A 81 3.82 -2.12 -2.82
N PRO A 82 3.49 -1.27 -3.82
CA PRO A 82 4.51 -0.52 -4.55
C PRO A 82 5.18 0.61 -3.76
N VAL A 83 4.62 1.08 -2.65
CA VAL A 83 5.21 2.21 -1.88
C VAL A 83 6.63 1.87 -1.44
N MET A 84 6.87 0.64 -1.01
CA MET A 84 8.15 0.19 -0.50
C MET A 84 9.26 0.17 -1.57
N PRO A 85 9.15 -0.55 -2.71
CA PRO A 85 10.17 -0.52 -3.74
C PRO A 85 10.38 0.88 -4.32
N VAL A 86 9.30 1.66 -4.54
CA VAL A 86 9.42 3.02 -5.07
C VAL A 86 10.10 3.97 -4.08
N ALA A 87 9.87 3.81 -2.77
CA ALA A 87 10.53 4.59 -1.75
C ALA A 87 12.04 4.29 -1.69
N PHE A 88 12.45 3.04 -1.82
CA PHE A 88 13.87 2.67 -1.85
C PHE A 88 14.58 3.28 -3.05
N GLU A 89 14.00 3.16 -4.24
CA GLU A 89 14.52 3.79 -5.46
C GLU A 89 14.64 5.32 -5.30
N ALA A 90 13.60 5.94 -4.73
CA ALA A 90 13.61 7.38 -4.46
C ALA A 90 14.69 7.81 -3.45
N SER A 91 14.95 6.99 -2.43
CA SER A 91 15.98 7.26 -1.43
C SER A 91 17.38 7.14 -2.01
N VAL A 92 17.63 6.14 -2.86
CA VAL A 92 18.89 5.98 -3.59
C VAL A 92 19.16 7.20 -4.48
N GLU A 93 18.17 7.63 -5.24
CA GLU A 93 18.29 8.79 -6.12
C GLU A 93 18.60 10.09 -5.35
N VAL A 94 17.92 10.33 -4.23
CA VAL A 94 18.07 11.56 -3.45
C VAL A 94 19.41 11.62 -2.70
N ALA A 95 19.93 10.48 -2.27
CA ALA A 95 21.12 10.40 -1.42
C ALA A 95 22.38 9.97 -2.17
N TYR A 96 22.41 10.04 -3.50
CA TYR A 96 23.61 9.70 -4.29
C TYR A 96 24.82 10.55 -3.87
N PRO A 97 26.03 9.96 -3.65
CA PRO A 97 26.45 8.58 -3.95
C PRO A 97 26.48 7.63 -2.72
N THR A 98 25.51 7.73 -1.81
CA THR A 98 25.45 6.84 -0.64
C THR A 98 25.09 5.41 -1.06
N GLY A 99 25.64 4.39 -0.39
CA GLY A 99 25.39 2.99 -0.73
C GLY A 99 23.92 2.56 -0.55
N GLU A 100 23.38 1.84 -1.53
CA GLU A 100 21.98 1.38 -1.57
C GLU A 100 21.59 0.57 -0.34
N GLY A 101 22.48 -0.31 0.13
CA GLY A 101 22.24 -1.13 1.33
C GLY A 101 22.06 -0.30 2.61
N THR A 102 22.80 0.80 2.74
CA THR A 102 22.65 1.72 3.89
C THR A 102 21.31 2.45 3.81
N LEU A 103 20.92 2.91 2.63
CA LEU A 103 19.66 3.65 2.44
C LEU A 103 18.42 2.76 2.61
N ALA A 104 18.44 1.54 2.07
CA ALA A 104 17.39 0.55 2.29
C ALA A 104 17.29 0.17 3.78
N GLY A 105 18.44 -0.01 4.45
CA GLY A 105 18.50 -0.25 5.89
C GLY A 105 17.91 0.89 6.72
N LEU A 106 18.21 2.14 6.36
CA LEU A 106 17.64 3.34 6.99
C LEU A 106 16.12 3.46 6.75
N CYS A 107 15.65 3.17 5.54
CA CYS A 107 14.22 3.20 5.25
C CYS A 107 13.46 2.13 6.02
N MET A 108 14.02 0.91 6.11
CA MET A 108 13.46 -0.18 6.90
C MET A 108 13.43 0.15 8.38
N SER A 109 14.53 0.67 8.94
CA SER A 109 14.61 1.01 10.36
C SER A 109 13.64 2.13 10.72
N ALA A 110 13.47 3.14 9.85
CA ALA A 110 12.46 4.18 10.01
C ALA A 110 11.03 3.59 10.00
N GLY A 111 10.73 2.67 9.07
CA GLY A 111 9.45 1.98 9.02
C GLY A 111 9.15 1.16 10.28
N GLN A 112 10.15 0.43 10.78
CA GLN A 112 10.02 -0.32 12.04
C GLN A 112 9.84 0.59 13.25
N ALA A 113 10.58 1.71 13.32
CA ALA A 113 10.41 2.69 14.40
C ALA A 113 8.98 3.26 14.42
N LEU A 114 8.42 3.61 13.26
CA LEU A 114 7.02 4.04 13.14
C LEU A 114 6.04 2.92 13.58
N GLY A 115 6.29 1.67 13.18
CA GLY A 115 5.47 0.53 13.59
C GLY A 115 5.47 0.28 15.10
N ILE A 116 6.62 0.43 15.75
CA ILE A 116 6.75 0.34 17.21
C ILE A 116 5.95 1.45 17.88
N VAL A 117 6.14 2.71 17.46
CA VAL A 117 5.40 3.86 18.01
C VAL A 117 3.90 3.65 17.84
N GLN A 118 3.45 3.19 16.68
CA GLN A 118 2.04 2.94 16.41
C GLN A 118 1.47 1.83 17.31
N THR A 119 2.22 0.74 17.52
CA THR A 119 1.82 -0.36 18.42
C THR A 119 1.75 0.08 19.89
N LEU A 120 2.56 1.06 20.31
CA LEU A 120 2.53 1.58 21.67
C LEU A 120 1.39 2.58 21.91
N VAL A 121 0.91 3.23 20.85
CA VAL A 121 -0.16 4.25 20.93
C VAL A 121 -1.56 3.64 20.82
N ILE A 122 -1.72 2.56 20.06
CA ILE A 122 -2.99 1.84 19.84
C ILE A 122 -3.15 0.72 20.87
#